data_AF-A0A7J4PTI1-F1
#
_entry.id   AF-A0A7J4PTI1-F1
#
_cell.length_a   1.000
_cell.length_b   1.000
_cell.length_c   1.000
_cell.angle_alpha   90.00
_cell.angle_beta   90.00
_cell.angle_gamma   90.00
#
_symmetry.space_group_name_H-M   'P 1'
#
loop_
_entity.id
_entity.type
_entity.pdbx_description
1 polymer ?
#
loop_
_entity_poly.entity_id
_entity_poly.type
_entity_poly.pdbx_seq_one_letter_code
_entity_poly.pdbx_strand_id
1 'polypeptide(L)'
;MRKSLLLGLALVVSVIALNGNALAVALDTEAAASHVNAATGNSESALLLVSVMDPKGAPVSGLGPSNFKVDATIVAPGGALVDITEANEASRAPGFYIIDVVPTTFKGTQYTWKTGTYLFAVTVTKGGDRGQSIAEMEI
;
A
#
# COMPACT_ATOMS: atom_id res chain seq x y z
N MET A 1 19.29 50.17 -9.82
CA MET A 1 18.10 49.55 -9.17
C MET A 1 17.81 48.23 -9.88
N ARG A 2 18.09 47.10 -9.22
CA ARG A 2 17.88 45.73 -9.75
C ARG A 2 16.40 45.35 -9.59
N LYS A 3 15.64 45.30 -10.69
CA LYS A 3 14.30 44.72 -10.75
C LYS A 3 14.18 43.86 -12.01
N SER A 4 14.58 42.59 -11.96
CA SER A 4 14.23 41.65 -13.04
C SER A 4 14.28 40.16 -12.70
N LEU A 5 14.52 39.74 -11.45
CA LEU A 5 14.72 38.31 -11.15
C LEU A 5 13.49 37.54 -10.64
N LEU A 6 12.30 38.16 -10.56
CA LEU A 6 11.11 37.55 -9.96
C LEU A 6 10.07 37.02 -10.97
N LEU A 7 10.20 37.32 -12.26
CA LEU A 7 9.22 36.88 -13.27
C LEU A 7 9.50 35.47 -13.83
N GLY A 8 10.75 35.00 -13.78
CA GLY A 8 11.12 33.70 -14.35
C GLY A 8 10.64 32.50 -13.54
N LEU A 9 10.66 32.61 -12.20
CA LEU A 9 10.33 31.48 -11.32
C LEU A 9 8.82 31.20 -11.25
N ALA A 10 7.99 32.25 -11.27
CA ALA A 10 6.53 32.10 -11.28
C ALA A 10 6.01 31.50 -12.60
N LEU A 11 6.67 31.79 -13.73
CA LEU A 11 6.28 31.25 -15.03
C LEU A 11 6.58 29.75 -15.16
N VAL A 12 7.72 29.28 -14.63
CA VAL A 12 8.08 27.85 -14.66
C VAL A 12 7.12 27.01 -13.81
N VAL A 13 6.72 27.50 -12.63
CA VAL A 13 5.72 26.81 -11.79
C VAL A 13 4.34 26.79 -12.45
N SER A 14 3.98 27.85 -13.18
CA SER A 14 2.67 27.94 -13.86
C SER A 14 2.58 27.07 -15.12
N VAL A 15 3.68 26.89 -15.86
CA VAL A 15 3.71 26.05 -17.08
C VAL A 15 3.56 24.55 -16.76
N ILE A 16 4.01 24.09 -15.59
CA ILE A 16 3.83 22.69 -15.16
C ILE A 16 2.36 22.41 -14.86
N ALA A 17 1.63 23.37 -14.28
CA ALA A 17 0.20 23.23 -13.99
C ALA A 17 -0.71 23.32 -15.24
N LEU A 18 -0.25 23.95 -16.33
CA LEU A 18 -1.03 24.16 -17.56
C LEU A 18 -1.07 22.92 -18.48
N ASN A 19 -0.19 21.94 -18.29
CA ASN A 19 -0.13 20.73 -19.14
C ASN A 19 -1.02 19.58 -18.63
N GLY A 20 -1.90 19.81 -17.64
CA GLY A 20 -2.85 18.80 -17.14
C GLY A 20 -2.21 17.60 -16.41
N ASN A 21 -0.89 17.51 -16.36
CA ASN A 21 -0.19 16.55 -15.53
C ASN A 21 -0.23 17.06 -14.09
N ALA A 22 -1.24 16.61 -13.33
CA ALA A 22 -1.18 16.69 -11.88
C ALA A 22 0.16 16.07 -11.44
N LEU A 23 0.96 16.83 -10.68
CA LEU A 23 2.17 16.30 -10.07
C LEU A 23 1.78 15.14 -9.17
N ALA A 24 2.34 13.96 -9.41
CA ALA A 24 2.18 12.82 -8.51
C ALA A 24 2.61 13.22 -7.10
N VAL A 25 1.77 12.91 -6.12
CA VAL A 25 2.00 13.22 -4.72
C VAL A 25 2.37 11.97 -3.94
N ALA A 26 3.25 12.11 -2.95
CA ALA A 26 3.56 11.05 -2.00
C ALA A 26 2.40 10.91 -1.00
N LEU A 27 1.78 9.75 -0.95
CA LEU A 27 0.80 9.39 0.08
C LEU A 27 1.56 8.96 1.33
N ASP A 28 1.14 9.48 2.48
CA ASP A 28 1.63 8.99 3.76
C ASP A 28 0.94 7.66 4.06
N THR A 29 1.73 6.60 4.25
CA THR A 29 1.23 5.22 4.35
C THR A 29 1.88 4.49 5.51
N GLU A 30 1.05 4.00 6.42
CA GLU A 30 1.46 3.14 7.52
C GLU A 30 0.74 1.80 7.41
N ALA A 31 1.44 0.71 7.68
CA ALA A 31 0.87 -0.63 7.61
C ALA A 31 1.23 -1.45 8.85
N ALA A 32 0.25 -2.22 9.33
CA ALA A 32 0.45 -3.24 10.36
C ALA A 32 -0.17 -4.56 9.86
N ALA A 33 0.45 -5.69 10.21
CA ALA A 33 -0.05 -7.00 9.82
C ALA A 33 -0.46 -7.83 11.05
N SER A 34 -1.39 -8.75 10.85
CA SER A 34 -1.89 -9.65 11.87
C SER A 34 -2.24 -11.00 11.28
N HIS A 35 -1.83 -12.07 11.97
CA HIS A 35 -2.06 -13.44 11.54
C HIS A 35 -3.46 -13.98 11.88
N VAL A 36 -4.43 -13.14 12.26
CA VAL A 36 -5.72 -13.53 12.91
C VAL A 36 -6.24 -14.94 12.57
N ASN A 37 -6.34 -15.31 11.28
CA ASN A 37 -6.71 -16.67 10.86
C ASN A 37 -5.55 -17.51 10.26
N ALA A 38 -4.49 -16.84 9.81
CA ALA A 38 -3.29 -17.46 9.26
C ALA A 38 -2.52 -18.24 10.34
N ALA A 39 -2.24 -19.51 10.06
CA ALA A 39 -1.45 -20.36 10.94
C ALA A 39 -0.58 -21.31 10.12
N THR A 40 0.51 -21.77 10.72
CA THR A 40 1.41 -22.74 10.08
C THR A 40 0.61 -23.95 9.55
N GLY A 41 0.75 -24.23 8.26
CA GLY A 41 0.10 -25.37 7.61
C GLY A 41 -1.33 -25.12 7.10
N ASN A 42 -1.90 -23.93 7.28
CA ASN A 42 -3.16 -23.54 6.65
C ASN A 42 -2.95 -22.50 5.53
N SER A 43 -4.03 -22.18 4.80
CA SER A 43 -4.06 -21.16 3.74
C SER A 43 -5.10 -20.09 4.02
N GLU A 44 -5.46 -19.93 5.29
CA GLU A 44 -6.45 -18.94 5.74
C GLU A 44 -5.87 -17.52 5.63
N SER A 45 -6.74 -16.52 5.62
CA SER A 45 -6.33 -15.12 5.43
C SER A 45 -5.51 -14.57 6.60
N ALA A 46 -4.44 -13.85 6.27
CA ALA A 46 -3.84 -12.85 7.16
C ALA A 46 -4.43 -11.47 6.83
N LEU A 47 -4.37 -10.55 7.79
CA LEU A 47 -4.90 -9.19 7.64
C LEU A 47 -3.78 -8.17 7.66
N LEU A 48 -3.84 -7.19 6.78
CA LEU A 48 -3.07 -5.95 6.87
C LEU A 48 -4.03 -4.80 7.13
N LEU A 49 -3.74 -3.99 8.15
CA LEU A 49 -4.38 -2.71 8.38
C LEU A 49 -3.48 -1.61 7.82
N VAL A 50 -3.97 -0.86 6.84
CA VAL A 50 -3.20 0.18 6.14
C VAL A 50 -3.87 1.53 6.33
N SER A 51 -3.16 2.49 6.89
CA SER A 51 -3.55 3.91 6.94
C SER A 51 -3.01 4.63 5.70
N VAL A 52 -3.84 5.43 5.05
CA VAL A 52 -3.47 6.23 3.87
C VAL A 52 -3.95 7.66 4.05
N MET A 53 -3.01 8.59 4.12
CA MET A 53 -3.26 10.03 4.23
C MET A 53 -2.64 10.78 3.05
N ASP A 54 -3.27 11.90 2.67
CA ASP A 54 -2.65 12.86 1.76
C ASP A 54 -1.60 13.71 2.51
N PRO A 55 -0.73 14.47 1.84
CA PRO A 55 0.28 15.30 2.52
C PRO A 55 -0.29 16.43 3.38
N LYS A 56 -1.60 16.69 3.30
CA LYS A 56 -2.28 17.67 4.15
C LYS A 56 -2.84 17.00 5.41
N GLY A 57 -2.63 15.70 5.58
CA GLY A 57 -3.12 14.91 6.70
C GLY A 57 -4.59 14.51 6.58
N ALA A 58 -5.21 14.66 5.39
CA ALA A 58 -6.58 14.20 5.17
C ALA A 58 -6.61 12.71 4.81
N PRO A 59 -7.58 11.94 5.31
CA PRO A 59 -7.71 10.53 4.97
C PRO A 59 -8.04 10.35 3.49
N VAL A 60 -7.37 9.40 2.85
CA VAL A 60 -7.62 9.06 1.45
C VAL A 60 -8.67 7.97 1.38
N SER A 61 -9.90 8.31 0.97
CA SER A 61 -11.02 7.38 0.85
C SER A 61 -11.18 6.78 -0.56
N GLY A 62 -12.04 5.76 -0.66
CA GLY A 62 -12.50 5.18 -1.93
C GLY A 62 -11.46 4.34 -2.66
N LEU A 63 -10.48 3.77 -1.94
CA LEU A 63 -9.55 2.79 -2.49
C LEU A 63 -10.17 1.39 -2.44
N GLY A 64 -9.86 0.57 -3.44
CA GLY A 64 -10.20 -0.85 -3.48
C GLY A 64 -8.98 -1.70 -3.84
N PRO A 65 -9.14 -3.02 -4.05
CA PRO A 65 -8.02 -3.95 -4.23
C PRO A 65 -7.00 -3.53 -5.29
N SER A 66 -7.46 -2.98 -6.42
CA SER A 66 -6.59 -2.53 -7.51
C SER A 66 -5.66 -1.36 -7.14
N ASN A 67 -5.94 -0.65 -6.05
CA ASN A 67 -5.11 0.44 -5.55
C ASN A 67 -3.93 -0.06 -4.73
N PHE A 68 -3.97 -1.30 -4.26
CA PHE A 68 -2.97 -1.89 -3.39
C PHE A 68 -2.13 -2.93 -4.13
N LYS A 69 -0.86 -3.01 -3.75
CA LYS A 69 0.01 -4.15 -4.04
C LYS A 69 0.66 -4.56 -2.73
N VAL A 70 0.63 -5.85 -2.45
CA VAL A 70 1.25 -6.44 -1.26
C VAL A 70 2.17 -7.56 -1.71
N ASP A 71 3.47 -7.40 -1.45
CA ASP A 71 4.48 -8.39 -1.79
C ASP A 71 5.13 -8.92 -0.50
N ALA A 72 5.02 -10.22 -0.25
CA ALA A 72 5.75 -10.89 0.83
C ALA A 72 7.24 -10.99 0.43
N THR A 73 8.01 -9.96 0.78
CA THR A 73 9.38 -9.75 0.28
C THR A 73 10.37 -10.65 1.00
N ILE A 74 10.16 -10.87 2.30
CA ILE A 74 10.86 -11.87 3.09
C ILE A 74 9.82 -12.82 3.63
N VAL A 75 10.05 -14.11 3.38
CA VAL A 75 9.23 -15.20 3.88
C VAL A 75 10.14 -16.23 4.55
N ALA A 76 9.60 -16.97 5.51
CA ALA A 76 10.27 -18.13 6.04
C ALA A 76 10.66 -19.12 4.92
N PRO A 77 11.71 -19.95 5.10
CA PRO A 77 12.12 -20.93 4.10
C PRO A 77 10.95 -21.82 3.64
N GLY A 78 10.71 -21.84 2.32
CA GLY A 78 9.58 -22.58 1.73
C GLY A 78 8.21 -21.95 1.94
N GLY A 79 8.15 -20.71 2.46
CA GLY A 79 6.97 -19.85 2.45
C GLY A 79 6.61 -19.37 1.04
N ALA A 80 5.45 -18.76 0.90
CA ALA A 80 4.91 -18.34 -0.40
C ALA A 80 4.71 -16.83 -0.48
N LEU A 81 4.72 -16.33 -1.72
CA LEU A 81 4.15 -15.03 -2.04
C LEU A 81 2.68 -14.99 -1.66
N VAL A 82 2.09 -13.80 -1.60
CA VAL A 82 0.69 -13.61 -1.23
C VAL A 82 -0.13 -12.97 -2.34
N ASP A 83 -1.41 -13.31 -2.38
CA ASP A 83 -2.42 -12.66 -3.21
C ASP A 83 -3.36 -11.84 -2.33
N ILE A 84 -3.80 -10.68 -2.82
CA ILE A 84 -4.86 -9.89 -2.19
C ILE A 84 -6.20 -10.49 -2.58
N THR A 85 -7.02 -10.88 -1.60
CA THR A 85 -8.39 -11.35 -1.83
C THR A 85 -9.40 -10.21 -1.68
N GLU A 86 -9.17 -9.33 -0.71
CA GLU A 86 -10.05 -8.19 -0.44
C GLU A 86 -9.26 -6.97 0.02
N ALA A 87 -9.82 -5.78 -0.21
CA ALA A 87 -9.34 -4.52 0.37
C ALA A 87 -10.53 -3.61 0.58
N ASN A 88 -10.92 -3.41 1.83
CA ASN A 88 -12.12 -2.69 2.22
C ASN A 88 -11.77 -1.53 3.16
N GLU A 89 -12.36 -0.37 2.94
CA GLU A 89 -12.24 0.75 3.87
C GLU A 89 -12.87 0.37 5.22
N ALA A 90 -12.15 0.59 6.31
CA ALA A 90 -12.62 0.32 7.65
C ALA A 90 -13.79 1.28 7.95
N SER A 91 -15.00 0.74 8.02
CA SER A 91 -16.28 1.50 8.06
C SER A 91 -16.38 2.66 9.05
N ARG A 92 -15.53 2.71 10.08
CA ARG A 92 -15.52 3.76 11.13
C ARG A 92 -14.23 4.57 11.21
N ALA A 93 -13.26 4.30 10.33
CA ALA A 93 -11.95 4.95 10.32
C ALA A 93 -11.58 5.30 8.88
N PRO A 94 -12.03 6.46 8.36
CA PRO A 94 -11.71 6.87 7.00
C PRO A 94 -10.21 6.88 6.74
N GLY A 95 -9.79 6.43 5.56
CA GLY A 95 -8.38 6.30 5.21
C GLY A 95 -7.68 5.08 5.79
N PHE A 96 -8.35 4.29 6.64
CA PHE A 96 -7.87 2.96 7.04
C PHE A 96 -8.50 1.88 6.17
N TYR A 97 -7.70 0.90 5.77
CA TYR A 97 -8.10 -0.20 4.91
C TYR A 97 -7.69 -1.53 5.52
N ILE A 98 -8.63 -2.47 5.54
CA ILE A 98 -8.38 -3.87 5.90
C ILE A 98 -8.14 -4.61 4.59
N ILE A 99 -6.95 -5.17 4.44
CA ILE A 99 -6.52 -5.93 3.27
C ILE A 99 -6.33 -7.38 3.68
N ASP A 100 -7.07 -8.26 3.01
CA ASP A 100 -6.97 -9.70 3.23
C ASP A 100 -5.95 -10.27 2.26
N VAL A 101 -4.99 -11.01 2.80
CA VAL A 101 -3.97 -11.71 2.00
C VAL A 101 -3.94 -13.19 2.31
N VAL A 102 -3.78 -14.00 1.26
CA VAL A 102 -3.64 -15.45 1.37
C VAL A 102 -2.34 -15.88 0.69
N PRO A 103 -1.75 -17.04 1.05
CA PRO A 103 -0.65 -17.59 0.28
C PRO A 103 -1.09 -17.81 -1.18
N THR A 104 -0.19 -17.53 -2.11
CA THR A 104 -0.45 -17.73 -3.55
C THR A 104 -0.73 -19.20 -3.89
N THR A 105 -1.41 -19.40 -5.02
CA THR A 105 -1.44 -20.70 -5.70
C THR A 105 -0.41 -20.71 -6.83
N PHE A 106 0.44 -21.73 -6.88
CA PHE A 106 1.38 -21.92 -7.98
C PHE A 106 1.20 -23.28 -8.64
N LYS A 107 1.03 -23.28 -9.96
CA LYS A 107 0.83 -24.49 -10.78
C LYS A 107 -0.27 -25.43 -10.25
N GLY A 108 -1.35 -24.85 -9.70
CA GLY A 108 -2.49 -25.59 -9.15
C GLY A 108 -2.30 -26.10 -7.72
N THR A 109 -1.16 -25.81 -7.09
CA THR A 109 -0.91 -26.13 -5.68
C THR A 109 -1.10 -24.88 -4.84
N GLN A 110 -2.06 -24.93 -3.92
CA GLN A 110 -2.25 -23.90 -2.90
C GLN A 110 -1.12 -24.02 -1.87
N TYR A 111 -0.36 -22.94 -1.66
CA TYR A 111 0.63 -22.91 -0.59
C TYR A 111 -0.03 -22.68 0.77
N THR A 112 0.68 -23.09 1.81
CA THR A 112 0.31 -22.84 3.20
C THR A 112 1.30 -21.87 3.83
N TRP A 113 0.87 -21.19 4.89
CA TRP A 113 1.81 -20.46 5.75
C TRP A 113 2.83 -21.41 6.36
N LYS A 114 4.03 -20.88 6.61
CA LYS A 114 5.15 -21.54 7.27
C LYS A 114 5.53 -20.71 8.49
N THR A 115 6.01 -21.38 9.52
CA THR A 115 6.49 -20.70 10.73
C THR A 115 7.62 -19.74 10.39
N GLY A 116 7.56 -18.52 10.94
CA GLY A 116 8.60 -17.51 10.87
C GLY A 116 8.08 -16.12 10.54
N THR A 117 9.02 -15.21 10.28
CA THR A 117 8.74 -13.81 9.98
C THR A 117 8.38 -13.60 8.51
N TYR A 118 7.32 -12.83 8.29
CA TYR A 118 6.90 -12.31 7.02
C TYR A 118 7.06 -10.79 7.01
N LEU A 119 7.79 -10.27 6.02
CA LEU A 119 7.83 -8.84 5.74
C LEU A 119 7.07 -8.54 4.46
N PHE A 120 6.03 -7.72 4.58
CA PHE A 120 5.19 -7.29 3.48
C PHE A 120 5.60 -5.89 3.03
N ALA A 121 5.95 -5.75 1.76
CA ALA A 121 6.01 -4.45 1.10
C ALA A 121 4.60 -4.08 0.63
N VAL A 122 4.07 -2.98 1.16
CA VAL A 122 2.75 -2.46 0.79
C VAL A 122 2.96 -1.23 -0.08
N THR A 123 2.37 -1.23 -1.28
CA THR A 123 2.32 -0.04 -2.15
C THR A 123 0.88 0.36 -2.39
N VAL A 124 0.59 1.64 -2.22
CA VAL A 124 -0.72 2.24 -2.48
C VAL A 124 -0.62 3.17 -3.67
N THR A 125 -1.62 3.14 -4.55
CA THR A 125 -1.70 4.00 -5.73
C THR A 125 -3.10 4.58 -5.90
N LYS A 126 -3.20 5.90 -6.12
CA LYS A 126 -4.46 6.60 -6.42
C LYS A 126 -4.23 7.59 -7.55
N GLY A 127 -4.64 7.22 -8.77
CA GLY A 127 -4.31 8.01 -9.95
C GLY A 127 -2.79 8.11 -10.12
N GLY A 128 -2.23 9.33 -10.06
CA GLY A 128 -0.80 9.56 -10.10
C GLY A 128 -0.09 9.42 -8.73
N ASP A 129 -0.84 9.43 -7.63
CA ASP A 129 -0.28 9.49 -6.28
C ASP A 129 0.13 8.10 -5.78
N ARG A 130 1.20 8.04 -4.98
CA ARG A 130 1.78 6.77 -4.52
C ARG A 130 2.30 6.85 -3.09
N GLY A 131 2.09 5.79 -2.32
CA GLY A 131 2.65 5.61 -0.98
C GLY A 131 3.22 4.21 -0.80
N GLN A 132 4.15 4.04 0.13
CA GLN A 132 4.76 2.75 0.44
C GLN A 132 4.94 2.60 1.94
N SER A 133 4.78 1.37 2.42
CA SER A 133 5.00 1.02 3.81
C SER A 133 5.48 -0.43 3.93
N ILE A 134 5.92 -0.81 5.11
CA ILE A 134 6.31 -2.18 5.45
C ILE A 134 5.45 -2.63 6.61
N ALA A 135 4.97 -3.87 6.55
CA ALA A 135 4.33 -4.54 7.67
C ALA A 135 5.06 -5.85 7.99
N GLU A 136 5.15 -6.16 9.28
CA GLU A 136 5.75 -7.40 9.77
C GLU A 136 4.69 -8.27 10.43
N MET A 137 4.78 -9.57 10.21
CA MET A 137 3.95 -10.57 10.85
C MET A 137 4.77 -11.81 11.20
N GLU A 138 4.57 -12.35 12.39
CA GLU A 138 5.13 -13.64 12.80
C GLU A 138 4.01 -14.69 12.83
N ILE A 139 4.33 -15.88 12.29
CA ILE A 139 3.51 -17.10 12.29
C ILE A 139 4.24 -18.23 12.99
#